data_AF-A0A382N7V8-F1
#
_entry.id   AF-A0A382N7V8-F1
#
_cell.length_a   1.000
_cell.length_b   1.000
_cell.length_c   1.000
_cell.angle_alpha   90.00
_cell.angle_beta   90.00
_cell.angle_gamma   90.00
#
_symmetry.space_group_name_H-M   'P 1'
#
loop_
_entity.id
_entity.type
_entity.pdbx_description
1 polymer ?
#
loop_
_entity_poly.entity_id
_entity_poly.type
_entity_poly.pdbx_seq_one_letter_code
_entity_poly.pdbx_strand_id
1 'polypeptide(L)'
;MRRPLITFLLFLLFIPVSIEAKLKTKNVILITLDGIRWQEVFSGADSALIYNKTFTKDSANVVKKFWDGGHNQRRQMLMPFFWSEIAKHGQLYGNLNKSSVVELKNPYWFSYPGYSEILVGYVDPTRNSNAKENNPNITVLEYIHGQPGFDGKVAAFCSWDVFDYIINEKRAGFLVNAGMERYEEIRGSQKAELLNELVFQIPVPWASVRFDAFTYHYAFDYLKRYKP
;
A
#
# COMPACT_ATOMS: atom_id res chain seq x y z
N MET A 1 14.01 -57.15 42.54
CA MET A 1 13.80 -55.69 42.58
C MET A 1 13.62 -55.17 41.15
N ARG A 2 12.37 -54.96 40.74
CA ARG A 2 11.97 -54.53 39.39
C ARG A 2 11.76 -53.01 39.38
N ARG A 3 12.72 -52.21 38.93
CA ARG A 3 12.50 -50.77 38.66
C ARG A 3 13.39 -50.18 37.53
N PRO A 4 13.36 -50.68 36.27
CA PRO A 4 13.82 -49.89 35.13
C PRO A 4 12.67 -49.25 34.32
N LEU A 5 11.41 -49.60 34.59
CA LEU A 5 10.26 -49.17 33.78
C LEU A 5 9.85 -47.69 34.01
N ILE A 6 10.18 -47.12 35.17
CA ILE A 6 9.74 -45.76 35.55
C ILE A 6 10.58 -44.68 34.85
N THR A 7 11.85 -44.96 34.55
CA THR A 7 12.75 -44.00 33.90
C THR A 7 12.45 -43.81 32.42
N PHE A 8 11.91 -44.84 31.74
CA PHE A 8 11.51 -44.75 30.33
C PHE A 8 10.20 -43.96 30.14
N LEU A 9 9.30 -43.97 31.14
CA LEU A 9 8.02 -43.27 31.08
C LEU A 9 8.16 -41.74 31.19
N LEU A 10 9.23 -41.25 31.85
CA LEU A 10 9.48 -39.82 32.01
C LEU A 10 10.08 -39.15 30.77
N PHE A 11 10.68 -39.90 29.85
CA PHE A 11 11.23 -39.36 28.59
C PHE A 11 10.16 -39.13 27.51
N LEU A 12 8.99 -39.78 27.63
CA LEU A 12 7.86 -39.62 26.71
C LEU A 12 7.04 -38.34 26.94
N LEU A 13 7.27 -37.63 28.05
CA LEU A 13 6.53 -36.42 28.43
C LEU A 13 7.16 -35.11 27.91
N PHE A 14 8.30 -35.18 27.22
CA PHE A 14 8.97 -34.02 26.63
C PHE A 14 8.97 -34.07 25.10
N ILE A 15 7.84 -34.40 24.47
CA ILE A 15 7.67 -34.12 23.04
C ILE A 15 7.25 -32.64 22.92
N PRO A 16 8.10 -31.74 22.40
CA PRO A 16 7.67 -30.38 22.12
C PRO A 16 6.63 -30.44 21.01
N VAL A 17 5.35 -30.31 21.39
CA VAL A 17 4.27 -30.11 20.43
C VAL A 17 4.36 -28.66 19.97
N SER A 18 5.10 -28.43 18.89
CA SER A 18 5.03 -27.16 18.17
C SER A 18 3.68 -27.07 17.46
N ILE A 19 2.69 -26.46 18.13
CA ILE A 19 1.45 -26.04 17.48
C ILE A 19 1.80 -24.81 16.65
N GLU A 20 2.25 -25.03 15.42
CA GLU A 20 2.41 -23.94 14.48
C GLU A 20 1.01 -23.46 14.07
N ALA A 21 0.63 -22.28 14.54
CA ALA A 21 -0.61 -21.65 14.15
C ALA A 21 -0.55 -21.36 12.64
N LYS A 22 -1.10 -22.27 11.82
CA LYS A 22 -1.12 -22.11 10.37
C LYS A 22 -2.02 -20.93 10.01
N LEU A 23 -1.41 -19.76 9.83
CA LEU A 23 -2.11 -18.57 9.37
C LEU A 23 -2.79 -18.85 8.02
N LYS A 24 -4.05 -18.43 7.90
CA LYS A 24 -4.80 -18.51 6.65
C LYS A 24 -4.24 -17.55 5.60
N THR A 25 -3.74 -16.39 6.02
CA THR A 25 -3.10 -15.39 5.16
C THR A 25 -1.80 -15.96 4.59
N LYS A 26 -1.63 -15.85 3.27
CA LYS A 26 -0.43 -16.30 2.55
C LYS A 26 0.30 -15.16 1.86
N ASN A 27 -0.44 -14.16 1.39
CA ASN A 27 0.08 -13.02 0.66
C ASN A 27 -0.43 -11.74 1.30
N VAL A 28 0.37 -10.68 1.23
CA VAL A 28 0.01 -9.33 1.65
C VAL A 28 0.20 -8.39 0.46
N ILE A 29 -0.81 -7.59 0.16
CA ILE A 29 -0.73 -6.53 -0.86
C ILE A 29 -1.08 -5.23 -0.16
N LEU A 30 -0.12 -4.31 -0.06
CA LEU A 30 -0.32 -2.97 0.46
C LEU A 30 -0.61 -2.02 -0.70
N ILE A 31 -1.76 -1.36 -0.67
CA ILE A 31 -2.14 -0.34 -1.66
C ILE A 31 -2.28 0.98 -0.92
N THR A 32 -1.52 1.98 -1.34
CA THR A 32 -1.63 3.35 -0.85
C THR A 32 -2.16 4.25 -1.94
N LEU A 33 -3.04 5.18 -1.58
CA LEU A 33 -3.53 6.24 -2.47
C LEU A 33 -3.16 7.58 -1.86
N ASP A 34 -2.67 8.50 -2.70
CA ASP A 34 -2.33 9.86 -2.26
C ASP A 34 -3.51 10.81 -2.43
N GLY A 35 -3.60 11.82 -1.56
CA GLY A 35 -4.56 12.92 -1.67
C GLY A 35 -6.03 12.58 -1.40
N ILE A 36 -6.34 11.39 -0.88
CA ILE A 36 -7.73 11.01 -0.54
C ILE A 36 -8.04 11.42 0.89
N ARG A 37 -9.11 12.20 1.08
CA ARG A 37 -9.61 12.54 2.42
C ARG A 37 -10.60 11.48 2.89
N TRP A 38 -10.61 11.20 4.20
CA TRP A 38 -11.49 10.20 4.80
C TRP A 38 -12.97 10.58 4.63
N GLN A 39 -13.29 11.88 4.56
CA GLN A 39 -14.64 12.39 4.36
C GLN A 39 -15.24 11.85 3.06
N GLU A 40 -14.50 11.90 1.95
CA GLU A 40 -14.93 11.37 0.66
C GLU A 40 -15.16 9.86 0.70
N VAL A 41 -14.26 9.13 1.37
CA VAL A 41 -14.41 7.69 1.53
C VAL A 41 -15.73 7.40 2.23
N PHE A 42 -15.98 8.01 3.40
CA PHE A 42 -17.11 7.63 4.27
C PHE A 42 -18.44 8.34 3.98
N SER A 43 -18.41 9.51 3.34
CA SER A 43 -19.58 10.37 3.11
C SER A 43 -19.82 10.71 1.64
N GLY A 44 -18.91 10.35 0.74
CA GLY A 44 -18.98 10.67 -0.68
C GLY A 44 -18.59 12.10 -0.98
N ALA A 45 -18.94 12.58 -2.17
CA ALA A 45 -18.55 13.91 -2.63
C ALA A 45 -18.92 15.02 -1.62
N ASP A 46 -18.01 15.97 -1.42
CA ASP A 46 -18.16 17.06 -0.46
C ASP A 46 -18.81 18.26 -1.12
N SER A 47 -19.93 18.73 -0.56
CA SER A 47 -20.64 19.92 -1.04
C SER A 47 -19.76 21.16 -1.08
N ALA A 48 -18.86 21.32 -0.10
CA ALA A 48 -17.97 22.48 -0.03
C ALA A 48 -16.98 22.53 -1.21
N LEU A 49 -16.68 21.38 -1.84
CA LEU A 49 -15.81 21.30 -3.00
C LEU A 49 -16.57 21.33 -4.32
N ILE A 50 -17.62 20.51 -4.46
CA ILE A 50 -18.26 20.31 -5.78
C ILE A 50 -19.06 21.52 -6.25
N TYR A 51 -19.62 22.31 -5.33
CA TYR A 51 -20.34 23.54 -5.65
C TYR A 51 -19.43 24.76 -5.77
N ASN A 52 -18.18 24.66 -5.31
CA ASN A 52 -17.24 25.77 -5.33
C ASN A 52 -16.44 25.78 -6.64
N LYS A 53 -16.60 26.85 -7.44
CA LYS A 53 -15.93 27.02 -8.74
C LYS A 53 -14.42 27.16 -8.67
N THR A 54 -13.87 27.52 -7.51
CA THR A 54 -12.43 27.55 -7.27
C THR A 54 -11.82 26.15 -7.35
N PHE A 55 -12.54 25.15 -6.82
CA PHE A 55 -12.09 23.76 -6.77
C PHE A 55 -12.64 22.92 -7.93
N THR A 56 -13.88 23.19 -8.36
CA THR A 56 -14.57 22.40 -9.36
C THR A 56 -15.06 23.29 -10.51
N LYS A 57 -14.30 23.30 -11.62
CA LYS A 57 -14.67 24.09 -12.81
C LYS A 57 -16.05 23.70 -13.35
N ASP A 58 -16.28 22.40 -13.52
CA ASP A 58 -17.53 21.84 -14.05
C ASP A 58 -18.43 21.25 -12.95
N SER A 59 -18.86 22.11 -12.03
CA SER A 59 -19.76 21.71 -10.93
C SER A 59 -21.04 21.01 -11.40
N ALA A 60 -21.62 21.43 -12.53
CA ALA A 60 -22.89 20.89 -12.99
C ALA A 60 -22.77 19.39 -13.32
N ASN A 61 -21.74 18.99 -14.07
CA ASN A 61 -21.52 17.59 -14.38
C ASN A 61 -21.01 16.80 -13.16
N VAL A 62 -20.18 17.39 -12.30
CA VAL A 62 -19.71 16.72 -11.08
C VAL A 62 -20.87 16.43 -10.12
N VAL A 63 -21.77 17.39 -9.89
CA VAL A 63 -22.97 17.19 -9.06
C VAL A 63 -23.86 16.11 -9.67
N LYS A 64 -24.13 16.18 -10.98
CA LYS A 64 -24.93 15.16 -11.68
C LYS A 64 -24.35 13.75 -11.53
N LYS A 65 -23.02 13.59 -11.52
CA LYS A 65 -22.35 12.29 -11.44
C LYS A 65 -22.17 11.76 -10.03
N PHE A 66 -21.93 12.64 -9.04
CA PHE A 66 -21.39 12.23 -7.74
C PHE A 66 -22.17 12.74 -6.53
N TRP A 67 -23.26 13.48 -6.72
CA TRP A 67 -24.04 14.02 -5.61
C TRP A 67 -25.35 13.27 -5.39
N ASP A 68 -25.62 12.99 -4.11
CA ASP A 68 -26.90 12.54 -3.59
C ASP A 68 -27.09 13.11 -2.17
N GLY A 69 -28.34 13.40 -1.78
CA GLY A 69 -28.64 13.92 -0.45
C GLY A 69 -28.22 12.97 0.68
N GLY A 70 -28.37 11.65 0.47
CA GLY A 70 -27.96 10.61 1.39
C GLY A 70 -26.47 10.26 1.23
N HIS A 71 -25.70 10.37 2.32
CA HIS A 71 -24.26 10.06 2.31
C HIS A 71 -23.94 8.59 1.91
N ASN A 72 -24.84 7.64 2.22
CA ASN A 72 -24.67 6.24 1.84
C ASN A 72 -24.73 6.01 0.33
N GLN A 73 -25.64 6.70 -0.36
CA GLN A 73 -25.74 6.65 -1.82
C GLN A 73 -24.58 7.45 -2.44
N ARG A 74 -24.30 8.64 -1.89
CA ARG A 74 -23.24 9.52 -2.38
C ARG A 74 -21.85 8.88 -2.37
N ARG A 75 -21.49 8.17 -1.30
CA ARG A 75 -20.19 7.46 -1.22
C ARG A 75 -20.09 6.29 -2.22
N GLN A 76 -21.21 5.62 -2.50
CA GLN A 76 -21.27 4.59 -3.54
C GLN A 76 -21.15 5.18 -4.94
N MET A 77 -21.74 6.35 -5.19
CA MET A 77 -21.57 7.07 -6.46
C MET A 77 -20.12 7.52 -6.68
N LEU A 78 -19.44 8.00 -5.63
CA LEU A 78 -18.05 8.45 -5.72
C LEU A 78 -17.05 7.29 -5.84
N MET A 79 -17.22 6.24 -5.04
CA MET A 79 -16.28 5.11 -4.95
C MET A 79 -17.03 3.76 -5.04
N PRO A 80 -17.61 3.41 -6.20
CA PRO A 80 -18.50 2.27 -6.33
C PRO A 80 -17.82 0.95 -5.95
N PHE A 81 -16.63 0.67 -6.48
CA PHE A 81 -15.88 -0.55 -6.17
C PHE A 81 -15.51 -0.66 -4.68
N PHE A 82 -15.11 0.44 -4.05
CA PHE A 82 -14.77 0.45 -2.62
C PHE A 82 -15.97 0.03 -1.77
N TRP A 83 -17.15 0.59 -2.05
CA TRP A 83 -18.34 0.30 -1.26
C TRP A 83 -19.09 -0.98 -1.67
N SER A 84 -18.89 -1.46 -2.91
CA SER A 84 -19.50 -2.71 -3.38
C SER A 84 -18.68 -3.94 -3.02
N GLU A 85 -17.34 -3.84 -3.01
CA GLU A 85 -16.42 -4.96 -2.79
C GLU A 85 -15.66 -4.82 -1.47
N ILE A 86 -14.81 -3.80 -1.32
CA ILE A 86 -13.88 -3.67 -0.19
C ILE A 86 -14.64 -3.58 1.14
N ALA A 87 -15.67 -2.74 1.20
CA ALA A 87 -16.47 -2.55 2.41
C ALA A 87 -17.30 -3.78 2.80
N LYS A 88 -17.70 -4.61 1.83
CA LYS A 88 -18.51 -5.81 2.08
C LYS A 88 -17.66 -7.02 2.49
N HIS A 89 -16.45 -7.11 1.96
CA HIS A 89 -15.54 -8.24 2.15
C HIS A 89 -14.34 -7.94 3.06
N GLY A 90 -14.29 -6.74 3.63
CA GLY A 90 -13.18 -6.25 4.43
C GLY A 90 -13.62 -5.54 5.71
N GLN A 91 -12.67 -4.84 6.31
CA GLN A 91 -12.86 -4.05 7.53
C GLN A 91 -12.43 -2.62 7.25
N LEU A 92 -13.21 -1.66 7.76
CA LEU A 92 -12.97 -0.24 7.55
C LEU A 92 -12.62 0.43 8.88
N TYR A 93 -11.56 1.23 8.85
CA TYR A 93 -11.09 2.03 9.98
C TYR A 93 -10.96 3.50 9.56
N GLY A 94 -11.03 4.43 10.51
CA GLY A 94 -10.86 5.87 10.26
C GLY A 94 -12.17 6.63 10.01
N ASN A 95 -13.32 6.03 10.30
CA ASN A 95 -14.60 6.74 10.26
C ASN A 95 -14.83 7.49 11.58
N LEU A 96 -14.44 8.77 11.63
CA LEU A 96 -14.62 9.63 12.80
C LEU A 96 -16.09 9.80 13.20
N ASN A 97 -17.03 9.77 12.23
CA ASN A 97 -18.47 9.84 12.52
C ASN A 97 -18.99 8.61 13.28
N LYS A 98 -18.19 7.54 13.36
CA LYS A 98 -18.44 6.32 14.13
C LYS A 98 -17.42 6.11 15.25
N SER A 99 -16.68 7.16 15.63
CA SER A 99 -15.62 7.08 16.64
C SER A 99 -14.51 6.07 16.31
N SER A 100 -14.32 5.74 15.04
CA SER A 100 -13.17 4.94 14.57
C SER A 100 -12.06 5.89 14.15
N VAL A 101 -11.03 5.97 14.97
CA VAL A 101 -9.93 6.93 14.83
C VAL A 101 -8.72 6.26 14.21
N VAL A 102 -8.18 6.85 13.15
CA VAL A 102 -6.87 6.54 12.56
C VAL A 102 -6.15 7.87 12.42
N GLU A 103 -5.00 8.00 13.07
CA GLU A 103 -4.25 9.26 13.18
C GLU A 103 -2.80 9.03 12.80
N LEU A 104 -2.25 9.96 12.02
CA LEU A 104 -0.81 10.11 11.86
C LEU A 104 -0.24 10.78 13.12
N LYS A 105 0.87 10.26 13.62
CA LYS A 105 1.58 10.82 14.77
C LYS A 105 2.72 11.74 14.35
N ASN A 106 3.19 11.68 13.10
CA ASN A 106 4.16 12.66 12.61
C ASN A 106 3.55 14.08 12.60
N PRO A 107 4.33 15.12 12.96
CA PRO A 107 3.82 16.50 12.99
C PRO A 107 3.84 17.22 11.63
N TYR A 108 4.26 16.53 10.57
CA TYR A 108 4.60 17.14 9.29
C TYR A 108 3.42 17.12 8.30
N TRP A 109 2.63 16.04 8.33
CA TRP A 109 1.39 15.89 7.55
C TRP A 109 1.57 16.07 6.03
N PHE A 110 2.67 15.55 5.48
CA PHE A 110 2.90 15.43 4.04
C PHE A 110 3.60 14.11 3.68
N SER A 111 3.83 13.89 2.38
CA SER A 111 4.16 12.62 1.75
C SER A 111 5.25 11.79 2.43
N TYR A 112 6.54 12.14 2.37
CA TYR A 112 7.62 11.29 2.89
C TYR A 112 7.38 10.87 4.35
N PRO A 113 7.25 11.78 5.34
CA PRO A 113 7.02 11.39 6.73
C PRO A 113 5.81 10.48 6.91
N GLY A 114 4.72 10.74 6.18
CA GLY A 114 3.52 9.90 6.21
C GLY A 114 3.78 8.48 5.70
N TYR A 115 4.43 8.33 4.54
CA TYR A 115 4.78 7.01 4.01
C TYR A 115 5.80 6.27 4.87
N SER A 116 6.79 6.99 5.43
CA SER A 116 7.73 6.40 6.39
C SER A 116 6.98 5.88 7.62
N GLU A 117 6.07 6.66 8.21
CA GLU A 117 5.30 6.22 9.37
C GLU A 117 4.46 4.96 9.07
N ILE A 118 3.83 4.90 7.89
CA ILE A 118 3.10 3.70 7.43
C ILE A 118 4.00 2.47 7.34
N LEU A 119 5.18 2.62 6.73
CA LEU A 119 6.05 1.49 6.41
C LEU A 119 6.94 1.07 7.58
N VAL A 120 7.27 1.99 8.48
CA VAL A 120 8.19 1.76 9.60
C VAL A 120 7.41 1.52 10.91
N GLY A 121 6.20 2.08 11.04
CA GLY A 121 5.34 1.92 12.22
C GLY A 121 5.63 2.89 13.37
N TYR A 122 6.51 3.87 13.18
CA TYR A 122 6.80 4.94 14.14
C TYR A 122 7.25 6.23 13.45
N VAL A 123 7.25 7.32 14.21
CA VAL A 123 7.67 8.65 13.74
C VAL A 123 9.18 8.80 13.83
N ASP A 124 9.81 9.11 12.71
CA ASP A 124 11.19 9.59 12.66
C ASP A 124 11.21 11.11 12.41
N PRO A 125 11.55 11.94 13.41
CA PRO A 125 11.57 13.40 13.25
C PRO A 125 12.69 13.89 12.31
N THR A 126 13.63 13.03 11.93
CA THR A 126 14.63 13.40 10.91
C THR A 126 14.07 13.31 9.50
N ARG A 127 12.95 12.60 9.28
CA ARG A 127 12.28 12.47 7.97
C ARG A 127 11.23 13.57 7.80
N ASN A 128 11.70 14.80 7.79
CA ASN A 128 10.89 16.03 7.79
C ASN A 128 10.90 16.78 6.45
N SER A 129 11.17 16.10 5.34
CA SER A 129 11.17 16.68 4.00
C SER A 129 10.83 15.63 2.94
N ASN A 130 10.47 16.06 1.73
CA ASN A 130 10.32 15.19 0.56
C ASN A 130 11.64 15.01 -0.21
N ALA A 131 12.79 15.27 0.42
CA ALA A 131 14.08 15.09 -0.20
C ALA A 131 14.35 13.61 -0.52
N LYS A 132 15.12 13.39 -1.58
CA LYS A 132 15.61 12.07 -2.00
C LYS A 132 16.74 11.59 -1.08
N GLU A 133 16.40 11.34 0.16
CA GLU A 133 17.30 10.89 1.22
C GLU A 133 16.85 9.53 1.72
N ASN A 134 17.76 8.56 1.78
CA ASN A 134 17.42 7.20 2.21
C ASN A 134 16.85 7.19 3.63
N ASN A 135 15.78 6.42 3.82
CA ASN A 135 15.18 6.21 5.13
C ASN A 135 16.17 5.43 6.00
N PRO A 136 16.59 5.98 7.15
CA PRO A 136 17.52 5.27 8.03
C PRO A 136 16.86 4.04 8.66
N ASN A 137 15.52 4.01 8.73
CA ASN A 137 14.76 2.96 9.41
C ASN A 137 14.43 1.79 8.47
N ILE A 138 14.40 0.59 9.03
CA ILE A 138 13.96 -0.62 8.33
C ILE A 138 12.45 -0.57 8.14
N THR A 139 12.00 -0.71 6.90
CA THR A 139 10.57 -0.82 6.60
C THR A 139 10.06 -2.23 6.88
N VAL A 140 8.75 -2.38 7.09
CA VAL A 140 8.10 -3.69 7.21
C VAL A 140 8.32 -4.55 5.96
N LEU A 141 8.45 -3.93 4.77
CA LEU A 141 8.73 -4.62 3.52
C LEU A 141 10.15 -5.20 3.51
N GLU A 142 11.13 -4.39 3.91
CA GLU A 142 12.53 -4.81 4.07
C GLU A 142 12.67 -5.91 5.13
N TYR A 143 11.98 -5.75 6.27
CA TYR A 143 11.95 -6.77 7.32
C TYR A 143 11.41 -8.11 6.79
N ILE A 144 10.29 -8.09 6.04
CA ILE A 144 9.69 -9.29 5.45
C ILE A 144 10.63 -9.93 4.44
N HIS A 145 11.29 -9.14 3.58
CA HIS A 145 12.24 -9.65 2.59
C HIS A 145 13.38 -10.44 3.25
N GLY A 146 13.84 -10.01 4.43
CA GLY A 146 14.87 -10.72 5.20
C GLY A 146 14.39 -11.98 5.95
N GLN A 147 13.09 -12.31 5.93
CA GLN A 147 12.58 -13.50 6.63
C GLN A 147 12.77 -14.79 5.81
N PRO A 148 13.01 -15.93 6.47
CA PRO A 148 13.04 -17.22 5.79
C PRO A 148 11.78 -17.48 4.96
N GLY A 149 11.98 -17.80 3.67
CA GLY A 149 10.90 -18.12 2.74
C GLY A 149 10.32 -16.93 1.96
N PHE A 150 10.83 -15.70 2.17
CA PHE A 150 10.44 -14.48 1.44
C PHE A 150 11.49 -13.95 0.46
N ASP A 151 12.60 -14.68 0.28
CA ASP A 151 13.59 -14.35 -0.73
C ASP A 151 12.98 -14.30 -2.13
N GLY A 152 13.22 -13.23 -2.87
CA GLY A 152 12.64 -12.96 -4.18
C GLY A 152 11.11 -12.76 -4.22
N LYS A 153 10.44 -12.60 -3.07
CA LYS A 153 8.96 -12.51 -2.94
C LYS A 153 8.45 -11.17 -2.45
N VAL A 154 9.30 -10.15 -2.41
CA VAL A 154 8.90 -8.79 -2.05
C VAL A 154 9.22 -7.89 -3.22
N ALA A 155 8.24 -7.07 -3.60
CA ALA A 155 8.40 -6.06 -4.62
C ALA A 155 7.48 -4.88 -4.31
N ALA A 156 7.92 -3.68 -4.67
CA ALA A 156 7.14 -2.45 -4.58
C ALA A 156 7.02 -1.82 -5.96
N PHE A 157 5.84 -1.28 -6.28
CA PHE A 157 5.61 -0.50 -7.48
C PHE A 157 4.93 0.80 -7.06
N CYS A 158 5.58 1.92 -7.35
CA CYS A 158 5.20 3.22 -6.81
C CYS A 158 5.07 4.25 -7.93
N SER A 159 4.16 5.21 -7.79
CA SER A 159 4.00 6.27 -8.80
C SER A 159 5.02 7.40 -8.64
N TRP A 160 5.54 7.62 -7.43
CA TRP A 160 6.43 8.73 -7.08
C TRP A 160 7.87 8.26 -6.86
N ASP A 161 8.84 8.91 -7.50
CA ASP A 161 10.26 8.54 -7.49
C ASP A 161 10.98 8.62 -6.12
N VAL A 162 10.37 9.24 -5.10
CA VAL A 162 10.97 9.29 -3.75
C VAL A 162 10.79 7.96 -3.00
N PHE A 163 9.95 7.04 -3.50
CA PHE A 163 9.78 5.73 -2.88
C PHE A 163 11.05 4.88 -2.86
N ASP A 164 11.98 5.06 -3.80
CA ASP A 164 13.30 4.41 -3.78
C ASP A 164 14.04 4.73 -2.48
N TYR A 165 13.86 5.96 -1.98
CA TYR A 165 14.51 6.47 -0.79
C TYR A 165 13.70 6.17 0.48
N ILE A 166 12.37 6.25 0.42
CA ILE A 166 11.48 5.93 1.55
C ILE A 166 11.60 4.45 1.93
N ILE A 167 11.64 3.56 0.93
CA ILE A 167 11.85 2.11 1.11
C ILE A 167 13.34 1.80 1.32
N ASN A 168 14.23 2.66 0.81
CA ASN A 168 15.67 2.47 0.78
C ASN A 168 16.05 1.24 -0.05
N GLU A 169 15.67 1.24 -1.33
CA GLU A 169 15.84 0.14 -2.29
C GLU A 169 17.25 -0.49 -2.22
N LYS A 170 18.28 0.35 -2.21
CA LYS A 170 19.68 -0.09 -2.17
C LYS A 170 20.00 -0.98 -0.97
N ARG A 171 19.47 -0.64 0.22
CA ARG A 171 19.66 -1.43 1.44
C ARG A 171 18.67 -2.60 1.49
N ALA A 172 17.43 -2.34 1.09
CA ALA A 172 16.33 -3.30 1.18
C ALA A 172 16.54 -4.52 0.28
N GLY A 173 17.25 -4.37 -0.84
CA GLY A 173 17.72 -5.51 -1.65
C GLY A 173 16.64 -6.21 -2.47
N PHE A 174 15.45 -5.62 -2.59
CA PHE A 174 14.36 -6.13 -3.42
C PHE A 174 13.88 -5.08 -4.43
N LEU A 175 13.16 -5.51 -5.46
CA LEU A 175 12.65 -4.65 -6.52
C LEU A 175 11.76 -3.52 -5.98
N VAL A 176 12.19 -2.28 -6.15
CA VAL A 176 11.34 -1.10 -6.02
C VAL A 176 11.26 -0.48 -7.40
N ASN A 177 10.05 -0.42 -7.96
CA ASN A 177 9.82 0.22 -9.25
C ASN A 177 9.04 1.54 -9.09
N ALA A 178 9.70 2.69 -9.06
CA ALA A 178 9.13 4.00 -8.75
C ALA A 178 9.27 5.07 -9.84
N GLY A 179 8.33 6.02 -9.84
CA GLY A 179 8.42 7.19 -10.71
C GLY A 179 8.44 6.84 -12.19
N MET A 180 9.29 7.53 -12.94
CA MET A 180 9.40 7.38 -14.40
C MET A 180 10.40 6.31 -14.83
N GLU A 181 10.91 5.48 -13.93
CA GLU A 181 11.93 4.52 -14.30
C GLU A 181 11.36 3.33 -15.10
N ARG A 182 12.24 2.74 -15.91
CA ARG A 182 11.92 1.51 -16.62
C ARG A 182 11.92 0.35 -15.65
N TYR A 183 10.97 -0.56 -15.85
CA TYR A 183 11.04 -1.85 -15.22
C TYR A 183 12.03 -2.73 -16.02
N GLU A 184 13.18 -3.09 -15.46
CA GLU A 184 14.26 -3.78 -16.20
C GLU A 184 14.20 -5.32 -16.09
N GLU A 185 13.51 -5.89 -15.10
CA GLU A 185 13.34 -7.35 -14.95
C GLU A 185 12.24 -7.93 -15.86
N ILE A 186 12.34 -7.59 -17.15
CA ILE A 186 11.26 -7.78 -18.13
C ILE A 186 11.46 -8.94 -19.09
N ARG A 187 12.47 -9.79 -18.91
CA ARG A 187 12.75 -10.87 -19.88
C ARG A 187 11.48 -11.68 -20.19
N GLY A 188 10.96 -11.50 -21.39
CA GLY A 188 9.76 -12.17 -21.91
C GLY A 188 8.41 -11.48 -21.65
N SER A 189 8.36 -10.26 -21.10
CA SER A 189 7.12 -9.49 -20.91
C SER A 189 6.97 -8.37 -21.95
N GLN A 190 6.33 -8.71 -23.08
CA GLN A 190 5.94 -7.74 -24.12
C GLN A 190 5.10 -6.58 -23.54
N LYS A 191 4.31 -6.86 -22.50
CA LYS A 191 3.52 -5.83 -21.82
C LYS A 191 4.42 -4.84 -21.10
N ALA A 192 5.40 -5.32 -20.33
CA ALA A 192 6.30 -4.43 -19.61
C ALA A 192 7.22 -3.64 -20.56
N GLU A 193 7.65 -4.25 -21.67
CA GLU A 193 8.37 -3.56 -22.76
C GLU A 193 7.55 -2.39 -23.32
N LEU A 194 6.28 -2.65 -23.69
CA LEU A 194 5.39 -1.60 -24.18
C LEU A 194 5.17 -0.50 -23.13
N LEU A 195 4.98 -0.84 -21.86
CA LEU A 195 4.81 0.15 -20.79
C LEU A 195 6.07 1.02 -20.62
N ASN A 196 7.27 0.41 -20.72
CA ASN A 196 8.55 1.13 -20.65
C ASN A 196 8.75 2.11 -21.81
N GLU A 197 8.12 1.88 -22.95
CA GLU A 197 8.09 2.85 -24.04
C GLU A 197 7.06 3.96 -23.76
N LEU A 198 5.81 3.56 -23.46
CA LEU A 198 4.69 4.47 -23.32
C LEU A 198 4.86 5.46 -22.16
N VAL A 199 5.51 5.07 -21.07
CA VAL A 199 5.69 5.96 -19.90
C VAL A 199 6.45 7.24 -20.27
N PHE A 200 7.34 7.21 -21.26
CA PHE A 200 8.08 8.38 -21.74
C PHE A 200 7.45 9.09 -22.96
N GLN A 201 6.39 8.52 -23.55
CA GLN A 201 5.74 9.07 -24.74
C GLN A 201 4.46 9.87 -24.44
N ILE A 202 4.06 9.93 -23.17
CA ILE A 202 2.87 10.66 -22.72
C ILE A 202 3.23 11.88 -21.88
N PRO A 203 2.32 12.86 -21.73
CA PRO A 203 2.51 13.97 -20.83
C PRO A 203 2.77 13.50 -19.40
N VAL A 204 3.76 14.08 -18.74
CA VAL A 204 4.07 13.77 -17.35
C VAL A 204 3.16 14.64 -16.46
N PRO A 205 2.36 14.06 -15.55
CA PRO A 205 1.42 14.83 -14.73
C PRO A 205 2.16 15.73 -13.74
N TRP A 206 3.27 15.24 -13.17
CA TRP A 206 4.21 15.98 -12.32
C TRP A 206 5.62 15.43 -12.54
N ALA A 207 6.65 16.28 -12.51
CA ALA A 207 8.02 15.93 -12.94
C ALA A 207 8.59 14.61 -12.36
N SER A 208 8.16 14.21 -11.16
CA SER A 208 8.64 13.03 -10.43
C SER A 208 7.61 11.89 -10.30
N VAL A 209 6.44 12.00 -10.92
CA VAL A 209 5.31 11.08 -10.70
C VAL A 209 4.76 10.56 -12.03
N ARG A 210 4.71 9.24 -12.19
CA ARG A 210 3.99 8.60 -13.31
C ARG A 210 2.50 8.47 -13.02
N PHE A 211 1.69 8.29 -14.06
CA PHE A 211 0.28 7.96 -13.86
C PHE A 211 0.11 6.58 -13.18
N ASP A 212 -0.84 6.50 -12.25
CA ASP A 212 -1.15 5.27 -11.51
C ASP A 212 -1.50 4.07 -12.40
N ALA A 213 -2.00 4.32 -13.62
CA ALA A 213 -2.27 3.27 -14.60
C ALA A 213 -1.00 2.46 -14.95
N PHE A 214 0.16 3.11 -15.02
CA PHE A 214 1.44 2.44 -15.25
C PHE A 214 1.86 1.65 -14.01
N THR A 215 1.83 2.27 -12.83
CA THR A 215 2.10 1.60 -11.56
C THR A 215 1.28 0.33 -11.39
N TYR A 216 -0.04 0.42 -11.62
CA TYR A 216 -0.95 -0.72 -11.60
C TYR A 216 -0.55 -1.79 -12.62
N HIS A 217 -0.31 -1.40 -13.88
CA HIS A 217 -0.05 -2.38 -14.92
C HIS A 217 1.31 -3.07 -14.79
N TYR A 218 2.34 -2.39 -14.30
CA TYR A 218 3.62 -3.00 -13.94
C TYR A 218 3.44 -3.97 -12.77
N ALA A 219 2.84 -3.52 -11.67
CA ALA A 219 2.61 -4.36 -10.48
C ALA A 219 1.80 -5.61 -10.81
N PHE A 220 0.74 -5.46 -11.60
CA PHE A 220 -0.14 -6.56 -11.95
C PHE A 220 0.48 -7.55 -12.96
N ASP A 221 1.35 -7.05 -13.86
CA ASP A 221 2.17 -7.92 -14.72
C ASP A 221 3.15 -8.75 -13.88
N TYR A 222 3.86 -8.10 -12.96
CA TYR A 222 4.76 -8.77 -12.00
C TYR A 222 4.03 -9.84 -11.18
N LEU A 223 2.90 -9.48 -10.57
CA LEU A 223 2.11 -10.39 -9.75
C LEU A 223 1.68 -11.65 -10.52
N LYS A 224 1.29 -11.49 -11.79
CA LYS A 224 0.88 -12.63 -12.64
C LYS A 224 2.04 -13.55 -13.01
N ARG A 225 3.21 -12.97 -13.29
CA ARG A 225 4.39 -13.72 -13.74
C ARG A 225 5.11 -14.42 -12.59
N TYR A 226 5.35 -13.71 -11.51
CA TYR A 226 6.23 -14.18 -10.43
C TYR A 226 5.48 -14.81 -9.28
N LYS A 227 4.21 -14.45 -9.06
CA LYS A 227 3.40 -14.91 -7.91
C LYS A 227 4.24 -14.88 -6.61
N PRO A 228 4.81 -13.71 -6.28
CA PRO A 228 5.65 -13.54 -5.09
C PRO A 228 4.91 -14.03 -3.84
#